data_AF-A0AAW7PLA7-F1
#
_entry.id   AF-A0AAW7PLA7-F1
#
_cell.length_a   1.000
_cell.length_b   1.000
_cell.length_c   1.000
_cell.angle_alpha   90.00
_cell.angle_beta   90.00
_cell.angle_gamma   90.00
#
_symmetry.space_group_name_H-M   'P 1'
#
loop_
_entity.id
_entity.type
_entity.pdbx_description
1 polymer ?
#
loop_
_entity_poly.entity_id
_entity_poly.type
_entity_poly.pdbx_seq_one_letter_code
_entity_poly.pdbx_strand_id
1 'polypeptide(L)'
;MITANDIVKANEVLKNVVERTPLDFDRYLSEKYGATIYIKKENMQKVRSFKLRGAYYAIHQLSDEDKARGVVCASAGNHAQGVAYTCNEMKIPATIFMPVTTPLQKIGQVRFFGGKFVTIKLVGDTFDASAQAAQEYTKSEGMTFIDPFDDYNVQAGQGTVAYEIYEQAQEEGVSFDSILVPVGGGGLISGVATYIKDVAPSMEVIGVEASGARSMRAAFDRGYPVKLEEIDKFADGIAVQKVGVKTYEVARKYVDRLLGVDEGLISETLIDMYSKVGTIAEPAGAASVAALEVIKDEIKGKTIVCIISGGNNDINRMPEMEERALIYDGIKHYFVVNFPQRPGALREFVNDILGPNDDITRFEYIKRANKGKGPVLIGIALSDKNDYDGLLERLSAFDPSYINLHGNETLYNMLV
;
A
#
# COMPACT_ATOMS: atom_id res chain seq x y z
N MET A 1 -15.22 -22.11 -2.91
CA MET A 1 -13.97 -21.67 -2.26
C MET A 1 -12.81 -22.39 -2.94
N ILE A 2 -11.68 -21.72 -3.11
CA ILE A 2 -10.45 -22.33 -3.65
C ILE A 2 -9.84 -23.34 -2.68
N THR A 3 -9.04 -24.26 -3.22
CA THR A 3 -8.28 -25.29 -2.49
C THR A 3 -6.78 -25.17 -2.75
N ALA A 4 -5.94 -25.82 -1.94
CA ALA A 4 -4.50 -25.88 -2.19
C ALA A 4 -4.16 -26.51 -3.56
N ASN A 5 -4.94 -27.52 -3.99
CA ASN A 5 -4.77 -28.13 -5.30
C ASN A 5 -5.03 -27.15 -6.47
N ASP A 6 -5.95 -26.19 -6.31
CA ASP A 6 -6.17 -25.15 -7.33
C ASP A 6 -4.94 -24.24 -7.46
N ILE A 7 -4.24 -23.99 -6.34
CA ILE A 7 -3.01 -23.19 -6.29
C ILE A 7 -1.83 -23.97 -6.91
N VAL A 8 -1.72 -25.27 -6.66
CA VAL A 8 -0.72 -26.13 -7.31
C VAL A 8 -0.91 -26.11 -8.83
N LYS A 9 -2.16 -26.27 -9.32
CA LYS A 9 -2.47 -26.16 -10.75
C LYS A 9 -2.14 -24.77 -11.31
N ALA A 10 -2.41 -23.71 -10.54
CA ALA A 10 -2.03 -22.37 -10.94
C ALA A 10 -0.51 -22.22 -11.08
N ASN A 11 0.26 -22.79 -10.15
CA ASN A 11 1.71 -22.78 -10.20
C ASN A 11 2.27 -23.53 -11.42
N GLU A 12 1.69 -24.68 -11.78
CA GLU A 12 2.09 -25.44 -12.97
C GLU A 12 1.96 -24.64 -14.27
N VAL A 13 0.90 -23.82 -14.39
CA VAL A 13 0.69 -22.91 -15.52
C VAL A 13 1.67 -21.74 -15.46
N LEU A 14 1.87 -21.15 -14.27
CA LEU A 14 2.60 -19.89 -14.10
C LEU A 14 4.12 -20.05 -14.09
N LYS A 15 4.68 -21.21 -13.78
CA LYS A 15 6.13 -21.43 -13.59
C LYS A 15 7.04 -20.96 -14.74
N ASN A 16 6.51 -20.91 -15.97
CA ASN A 16 7.26 -20.49 -17.17
C ASN A 16 6.92 -19.05 -17.61
N VAL A 17 6.05 -18.38 -16.88
CA VAL A 17 5.45 -17.08 -17.21
C VAL A 17 5.85 -16.03 -16.19
N VAL A 18 5.87 -16.38 -14.91
CA VAL A 18 6.25 -15.48 -13.84
C VAL A 18 7.68 -15.77 -13.38
N GLU A 19 8.34 -14.78 -12.83
CA GLU A 19 9.60 -15.00 -12.14
C GLU A 19 9.33 -15.72 -10.81
N ARG A 20 10.11 -16.77 -10.51
CA ARG A 20 10.21 -17.33 -9.15
C ARG A 20 10.98 -16.31 -8.31
N THR A 21 10.26 -15.48 -7.57
CA THR A 21 10.89 -14.32 -6.92
C THR A 21 11.74 -14.73 -5.71
N PRO A 22 12.78 -13.96 -5.35
CA PRO A 22 13.63 -14.29 -4.21
C PRO A 22 12.87 -14.35 -2.88
N LEU A 23 13.28 -15.28 -2.02
CA LEU A 23 12.92 -15.36 -0.61
C LEU A 23 14.21 -15.15 0.18
N ASP A 24 14.48 -13.91 0.59
CA ASP A 24 15.78 -13.55 1.14
C ASP A 24 15.73 -13.42 2.66
N PHE A 25 16.71 -14.00 3.35
CA PHE A 25 16.99 -13.66 4.75
C PHE A 25 17.46 -12.20 4.84
N ASP A 26 16.81 -11.40 5.69
CA ASP A 26 17.18 -10.01 5.91
C ASP A 26 17.87 -9.83 7.26
N ARG A 27 19.17 -9.55 7.22
CA ARG A 27 19.98 -9.37 8.43
C ARG A 27 19.60 -8.12 9.22
N TYR A 28 19.34 -6.99 8.56
CA TYR A 28 19.05 -5.73 9.24
C TYR A 28 17.73 -5.83 10.01
N LEU A 29 16.67 -6.32 9.38
CA LEU A 29 15.38 -6.53 10.02
C LEU A 29 15.46 -7.58 11.13
N SER A 30 16.24 -8.64 10.92
CA SER A 30 16.44 -9.68 11.93
C SER A 30 17.11 -9.14 13.20
N GLU A 31 18.17 -8.34 13.05
CA GLU A 31 18.84 -7.68 14.17
C GLU A 31 17.93 -6.63 14.84
N LYS A 32 17.18 -5.84 14.06
CA LYS A 32 16.24 -4.82 14.57
C LYS A 32 15.16 -5.41 15.48
N TYR A 33 14.57 -6.55 15.08
CA TYR A 33 13.44 -7.14 15.79
C TYR A 33 13.79 -8.31 16.70
N GLY A 34 15.05 -8.77 16.72
CA GLY A 34 15.48 -9.94 17.48
C GLY A 34 14.75 -11.22 17.04
N ALA A 35 14.46 -11.32 15.74
CA ALA A 35 13.72 -12.40 15.09
C ALA A 35 14.44 -12.82 13.81
N THR A 36 14.10 -13.96 13.21
CA THR A 36 14.64 -14.36 11.90
C THR A 36 13.67 -13.91 10.82
N ILE A 37 14.01 -12.85 10.09
CA ILE A 37 13.12 -12.22 9.11
C ILE A 37 13.52 -12.62 7.69
N TYR A 38 12.53 -13.06 6.92
CA TYR A 38 12.63 -13.31 5.50
C TYR A 38 11.70 -12.39 4.71
N ILE A 39 12.11 -12.02 3.50
CA ILE A 39 11.33 -11.17 2.59
C ILE A 39 11.08 -11.87 1.26
N LYS A 40 9.80 -12.04 0.90
CA LYS A 40 9.38 -12.52 -0.42
C LYS A 40 9.23 -11.33 -1.37
N LYS A 41 10.14 -11.21 -2.34
CA LYS A 41 10.32 -10.01 -3.18
C LYS A 41 9.43 -9.99 -4.43
N GLU A 42 8.11 -9.92 -4.26
CA GLU A 42 7.17 -9.80 -5.40
C GLU A 42 7.28 -8.46 -6.15
N ASN A 43 7.96 -7.47 -5.59
CA ASN A 43 8.41 -6.26 -6.29
C ASN A 43 9.40 -6.55 -7.45
N MET A 44 10.05 -7.72 -7.47
CA MET A 44 10.94 -8.16 -8.55
C MET A 44 10.23 -8.94 -9.67
N GLN A 45 8.90 -9.09 -9.59
CA GLN A 45 8.12 -9.69 -10.67
C GLN A 45 8.18 -8.83 -11.95
N LYS A 46 7.83 -9.38 -13.12
CA LYS A 46 7.92 -8.68 -14.42
C LYS A 46 7.18 -7.33 -14.49
N VAL A 47 6.04 -7.23 -13.81
CA VAL A 47 5.24 -5.98 -13.67
C VAL A 47 5.45 -5.32 -12.29
N ARG A 48 6.54 -5.67 -11.61
CA ARG A 48 6.96 -5.19 -10.29
C ARG A 48 5.92 -5.35 -9.18
N SER A 49 5.06 -6.36 -9.30
CA SER A 49 4.10 -6.74 -8.26
C SER A 49 3.55 -8.14 -8.49
N PHE A 50 2.98 -8.72 -7.44
CA PHE A 50 2.36 -10.05 -7.48
C PHE A 50 1.18 -10.16 -8.45
N LYS A 51 0.56 -9.04 -8.82
CA LYS A 51 -0.72 -9.00 -9.58
C LYS A 51 -0.68 -9.75 -10.91
N LEU A 52 0.49 -9.89 -11.52
CA LEU A 52 0.67 -10.67 -12.74
C LEU A 52 0.18 -12.12 -12.55
N ARG A 53 0.43 -12.75 -11.40
CA ARG A 53 0.11 -14.15 -11.17
C ARG A 53 -1.39 -14.44 -11.33
N GLY A 54 -2.22 -13.72 -10.58
CA GLY A 54 -3.67 -13.89 -10.67
C GLY A 54 -4.28 -13.34 -11.96
N ALA A 55 -3.77 -12.24 -12.52
CA ALA A 55 -4.26 -11.73 -13.79
C ALA A 55 -4.01 -12.74 -14.92
N TYR A 56 -2.79 -13.27 -14.99
CA TYR A 56 -2.40 -14.26 -15.99
C TYR A 56 -3.21 -15.54 -15.86
N TYR A 57 -3.28 -16.11 -14.65
CA TYR A 57 -4.02 -17.36 -14.45
C TYR A 57 -5.52 -17.20 -14.75
N ALA A 58 -6.15 -16.11 -14.32
CA ALA A 58 -7.56 -15.87 -14.61
C ALA A 58 -7.85 -15.75 -16.11
N ILE A 59 -7.01 -15.02 -16.86
CA ILE A 59 -7.15 -14.88 -18.32
C ILE A 59 -6.82 -16.20 -19.03
N HIS A 60 -5.84 -16.96 -18.52
CA HIS A 60 -5.48 -18.28 -19.06
C HIS A 60 -6.63 -19.28 -18.97
N GLN A 61 -7.42 -19.22 -17.89
CA GLN A 61 -8.58 -20.10 -17.68
C GLN A 61 -9.81 -19.77 -18.54
N LEU A 62 -9.79 -18.65 -19.27
CA LEU A 62 -10.89 -18.31 -20.18
C LEU A 62 -10.99 -19.29 -21.34
N SER A 63 -12.22 -19.51 -21.81
CA SER A 63 -12.46 -20.25 -23.05
C SER A 63 -11.84 -19.53 -24.24
N ASP A 64 -11.57 -20.25 -25.34
CA ASP A 64 -11.05 -19.62 -26.55
C ASP A 64 -12.03 -18.59 -27.13
N GLU A 65 -13.34 -18.80 -26.93
CA GLU A 65 -14.38 -17.85 -27.33
C GLU A 65 -14.31 -16.55 -26.51
N ASP A 66 -14.16 -16.66 -25.18
CA ASP A 66 -13.99 -15.49 -24.31
C ASP A 66 -12.68 -14.75 -24.58
N LYS A 67 -11.59 -15.49 -24.83
CA LYS A 67 -10.30 -14.90 -25.23
C LYS A 67 -10.40 -14.16 -26.56
N ALA A 68 -11.15 -14.71 -27.53
CA ALA A 68 -11.38 -14.07 -28.82
C ALA A 68 -12.22 -12.79 -28.71
N ARG A 69 -13.23 -12.78 -27.81
CA ARG A 69 -14.01 -11.57 -27.48
C ARG A 69 -13.17 -10.52 -26.77
N GLY A 70 -12.20 -10.96 -25.97
CA GLY A 70 -11.30 -10.10 -25.22
C GLY A 70 -11.77 -9.78 -23.80
N VAL A 71 -10.94 -9.04 -23.08
CA VAL A 71 -11.13 -8.79 -21.65
C VAL A 71 -11.23 -7.31 -21.28
N VAL A 72 -11.83 -7.03 -20.14
CA VAL A 72 -12.00 -5.68 -19.58
C VAL A 72 -11.53 -5.67 -18.13
N CYS A 73 -10.86 -4.61 -17.70
CA CYS A 73 -10.66 -4.37 -16.26
C CYS A 73 -10.73 -2.88 -15.92
N ALA A 74 -10.93 -2.57 -14.65
CA ALA A 74 -10.84 -1.22 -14.10
C ALA A 74 -9.72 -1.16 -13.07
N SER A 75 -8.64 -0.46 -13.40
CA SER A 75 -7.52 -0.22 -12.50
C SER A 75 -6.57 0.78 -13.15
N ALA A 76 -5.95 1.63 -12.34
CA ALA A 76 -4.87 2.51 -12.78
C ALA A 76 -3.49 2.08 -12.24
N GLY A 77 -3.40 0.89 -11.64
CA GLY A 77 -2.20 0.44 -10.91
C GLY A 77 -1.77 -0.98 -11.28
N ASN A 78 -1.28 -1.71 -10.28
CA ASN A 78 -0.65 -3.03 -10.44
C ASN A 78 -1.53 -4.05 -11.17
N HIS A 79 -2.85 -4.04 -10.94
CA HIS A 79 -3.77 -4.95 -11.66
C HIS A 79 -3.84 -4.65 -13.15
N ALA A 80 -3.94 -3.37 -13.54
CA ALA A 80 -3.93 -2.98 -14.95
C ALA A 80 -2.63 -3.37 -15.65
N GLN A 81 -1.48 -3.22 -14.98
CA GLN A 81 -0.19 -3.66 -15.54
C GLN A 81 -0.15 -5.19 -15.71
N GLY A 82 -0.64 -5.96 -14.74
CA GLY A 82 -0.74 -7.42 -14.84
C GLY A 82 -1.64 -7.90 -15.99
N VAL A 83 -2.83 -7.30 -16.13
CA VAL A 83 -3.75 -7.60 -17.25
C VAL A 83 -3.11 -7.18 -18.58
N ALA A 84 -2.53 -5.99 -18.66
CA ALA A 84 -1.91 -5.48 -19.88
C ALA A 84 -0.76 -6.37 -20.37
N TYR A 85 0.14 -6.75 -19.46
CA TYR A 85 1.24 -7.67 -19.77
C TYR A 85 0.71 -9.01 -20.29
N THR A 86 -0.24 -9.61 -19.56
CA THR A 86 -0.84 -10.90 -19.91
C THR A 86 -1.46 -10.86 -21.31
N CYS A 87 -2.28 -9.85 -21.58
CA CYS A 87 -2.99 -9.71 -22.85
C CYS A 87 -2.04 -9.46 -24.03
N ASN A 88 -0.96 -8.74 -23.82
CA ASN A 88 0.07 -8.54 -24.84
C ASN A 88 0.82 -9.85 -25.15
N GLU A 89 1.19 -10.61 -24.12
CA GLU A 89 1.87 -11.90 -24.27
C GLU A 89 0.97 -12.93 -24.99
N MET A 90 -0.29 -13.04 -24.57
CA MET A 90 -1.26 -13.99 -25.10
C MET A 90 -1.95 -13.50 -26.39
N LYS A 91 -1.68 -12.26 -26.82
CA LYS A 91 -2.31 -11.61 -27.99
C LYS A 91 -3.83 -11.50 -27.89
N ILE A 92 -4.34 -11.25 -26.68
CA ILE A 92 -5.77 -11.10 -26.38
C ILE A 92 -6.13 -9.61 -26.34
N PRO A 93 -7.18 -9.15 -27.03
CA PRO A 93 -7.63 -7.77 -26.92
C PRO A 93 -8.08 -7.44 -25.49
N ALA A 94 -7.64 -6.30 -24.97
CA ALA A 94 -8.04 -5.82 -23.65
C ALA A 94 -8.43 -4.35 -23.67
N THR A 95 -9.47 -4.01 -22.90
CA THR A 95 -9.86 -2.63 -22.63
C THR A 95 -9.69 -2.32 -21.14
N ILE A 96 -8.82 -1.37 -20.82
CA ILE A 96 -8.51 -1.00 -19.43
C ILE A 96 -9.10 0.38 -19.14
N PHE A 97 -10.00 0.43 -18.17
CA PHE A 97 -10.63 1.66 -17.69
C PHE A 97 -9.82 2.26 -16.55
N MET A 98 -9.56 3.56 -16.65
CA MET A 98 -8.90 4.35 -15.61
C MET A 98 -9.63 5.69 -15.43
N PRO A 99 -9.56 6.32 -14.25
CA PRO A 99 -10.03 7.70 -14.07
C PRO A 99 -9.29 8.68 -14.99
N VAL A 100 -9.96 9.75 -15.41
CA VAL A 100 -9.37 10.85 -16.19
C VAL A 100 -8.22 11.53 -15.43
N THR A 101 -8.30 11.54 -14.10
CA THR A 101 -7.31 12.08 -13.17
C THR A 101 -6.07 11.19 -13.00
N THR A 102 -5.97 10.06 -13.71
CA THR A 102 -4.84 9.14 -13.58
C THR A 102 -3.52 9.80 -14.05
N PRO A 103 -2.45 9.75 -13.24
CA PRO A 103 -1.14 10.27 -13.64
C PRO A 103 -0.60 9.64 -14.93
N LEU A 104 0.02 10.45 -15.79
CA LEU A 104 0.57 10.00 -17.08
C LEU A 104 1.59 8.87 -16.94
N GLN A 105 2.36 8.84 -15.85
CA GLN A 105 3.30 7.76 -15.56
C GLN A 105 2.61 6.40 -15.45
N LYS A 106 1.47 6.33 -14.73
CA LYS A 106 0.69 5.09 -14.55
C LYS A 106 0.06 4.64 -15.89
N ILE A 107 -0.48 5.59 -16.67
CA ILE A 107 -1.01 5.33 -18.02
C ILE A 107 0.11 4.81 -18.95
N GLY A 108 1.29 5.45 -18.88
CA GLY A 108 2.46 5.08 -19.67
C GLY A 108 2.93 3.65 -19.41
N GLN A 109 2.97 3.22 -18.16
CA GLN A 109 3.33 1.85 -17.78
C GLN A 109 2.36 0.82 -18.34
N VAL A 110 1.05 1.06 -18.21
CA VAL A 110 0.03 0.14 -18.75
C VAL A 110 0.12 0.07 -20.27
N ARG A 111 0.35 1.19 -20.95
CA ARG A 111 0.57 1.22 -22.40
C ARG A 111 1.83 0.46 -22.81
N PHE A 112 2.92 0.62 -22.05
CA PHE A 112 4.18 -0.08 -22.30
C PHE A 112 4.01 -1.60 -22.23
N PHE A 113 3.41 -2.12 -21.15
CA PHE A 113 3.17 -3.55 -21.00
C PHE A 113 2.14 -4.09 -21.98
N GLY A 114 1.10 -3.29 -22.28
CA GLY A 114 -0.03 -3.68 -23.11
C GLY A 114 0.21 -3.70 -24.62
N GLY A 115 1.20 -2.94 -25.10
CA GLY A 115 1.50 -2.84 -26.52
C GLY A 115 0.26 -2.48 -27.36
N LYS A 116 0.09 -3.16 -28.50
CA LYS A 116 -1.04 -2.94 -29.42
C LYS A 116 -2.33 -3.67 -29.01
N PHE A 117 -2.27 -4.55 -28.02
CA PHE A 117 -3.41 -5.38 -27.61
C PHE A 117 -4.27 -4.71 -26.54
N VAL A 118 -3.80 -3.60 -25.96
CA VAL A 118 -4.49 -2.88 -24.89
C VAL A 118 -5.00 -1.53 -25.37
N THR A 119 -6.30 -1.30 -25.19
CA THR A 119 -6.94 0.01 -25.32
C THR A 119 -7.18 0.60 -23.94
N ILE A 120 -6.69 1.80 -23.68
CA ILE A 120 -6.95 2.52 -22.42
C ILE A 120 -8.12 3.47 -22.63
N LYS A 121 -9.13 3.39 -21.77
CA LYS A 121 -10.27 4.32 -21.73
C LYS A 121 -10.22 5.13 -20.43
N LEU A 122 -10.08 6.45 -20.57
CA LEU A 122 -10.12 7.37 -19.43
C LEU A 122 -11.56 7.83 -19.22
N VAL A 123 -12.18 7.42 -18.11
CA VAL A 123 -13.61 7.66 -17.82
C VAL A 123 -13.80 7.96 -16.34
N GLY A 124 -14.52 9.06 -16.06
CA GLY A 124 -14.87 9.50 -14.70
C GLY A 124 -13.71 10.12 -13.93
N ASP A 125 -14.04 10.87 -12.89
CA ASP A 125 -13.06 11.54 -12.03
C ASP A 125 -12.59 10.65 -10.86
N THR A 126 -13.29 9.54 -10.62
CA THR A 126 -13.05 8.62 -9.51
C THR A 126 -12.88 7.17 -9.99
N PHE A 127 -12.24 6.35 -9.16
CA PHE A 127 -12.13 4.90 -9.41
C PHE A 127 -13.51 4.25 -9.53
N ASP A 128 -14.45 4.56 -8.64
CA ASP A 128 -15.80 4.00 -8.65
C ASP A 128 -16.53 4.28 -9.99
N ALA A 129 -16.43 5.51 -10.51
CA ALA A 129 -17.02 5.89 -11.79
C ALA A 129 -16.38 5.12 -12.97
N SER A 130 -15.06 4.99 -12.94
CA SER A 130 -14.31 4.22 -13.96
C SER A 130 -14.65 2.72 -13.92
N ALA A 131 -14.77 2.16 -12.72
CA ALA A 131 -15.14 0.76 -12.50
C ALA A 131 -16.58 0.48 -12.95
N GLN A 132 -17.52 1.38 -12.67
CA GLN A 132 -18.88 1.27 -13.19
C GLN A 132 -18.91 1.28 -14.72
N ALA A 133 -18.20 2.22 -15.36
CA ALA A 133 -18.11 2.29 -16.82
C ALA A 133 -17.51 1.02 -17.43
N ALA A 134 -16.50 0.43 -16.79
CA ALA A 134 -15.92 -0.84 -17.21
C ALA A 134 -16.92 -2.00 -17.15
N GLN A 135 -17.73 -2.07 -16.08
CA GLN A 135 -18.76 -3.09 -15.91
C GLN A 135 -19.87 -2.95 -16.96
N GLU A 136 -20.30 -1.72 -17.25
CA GLU A 136 -21.29 -1.43 -18.30
C GLU A 136 -20.75 -1.80 -19.68
N TYR A 137 -19.50 -1.43 -19.98
CA TYR A 137 -18.84 -1.79 -21.24
C TYR A 137 -18.63 -3.29 -21.42
N THR A 138 -18.28 -3.99 -20.34
CA THR A 138 -18.16 -5.46 -20.34
C THR A 138 -19.47 -6.09 -20.81
N LYS A 139 -20.61 -5.63 -20.27
CA LYS A 139 -21.94 -6.14 -20.63
C LYS A 139 -22.34 -5.77 -22.06
N SER A 140 -22.05 -4.55 -22.51
CA SER A 140 -22.45 -4.10 -23.86
C SER A 140 -21.68 -4.82 -24.97
N GLU A 141 -20.40 -5.10 -24.77
CA GLU A 141 -19.55 -5.76 -25.77
C GLU A 141 -19.48 -7.28 -25.62
N GLY A 142 -20.10 -7.85 -24.56
CA GLY A 142 -20.02 -9.28 -24.27
C GLY A 142 -18.61 -9.76 -23.92
N MET A 143 -17.74 -8.87 -23.46
CA MET A 143 -16.36 -9.18 -23.06
C MET A 143 -16.32 -9.77 -21.65
N THR A 144 -15.17 -10.29 -21.22
CA THR A 144 -14.99 -10.80 -19.85
C THR A 144 -14.35 -9.77 -18.93
N PHE A 145 -14.97 -9.48 -17.79
CA PHE A 145 -14.36 -8.63 -16.76
C PHE A 145 -13.37 -9.41 -15.90
N ILE A 146 -12.14 -8.92 -15.79
CA ILE A 146 -11.08 -9.50 -14.96
C ILE A 146 -11.02 -8.73 -13.63
N ASP A 147 -11.60 -9.33 -12.60
CA ASP A 147 -11.62 -8.75 -11.27
C ASP A 147 -10.22 -8.65 -10.65
N PRO A 148 -9.87 -7.56 -9.94
CA PRO A 148 -8.59 -7.44 -9.27
C PRO A 148 -8.37 -8.39 -8.10
N PHE A 149 -9.41 -8.98 -7.49
CA PHE A 149 -9.28 -9.84 -6.32
C PHE A 149 -10.45 -10.81 -6.06
N ASP A 150 -11.70 -10.46 -6.36
CA ASP A 150 -12.92 -11.22 -6.00
C ASP A 150 -13.26 -12.33 -7.01
N ASP A 151 -12.22 -13.01 -7.48
CA ASP A 151 -12.30 -14.13 -8.40
C ASP A 151 -11.44 -15.30 -7.92
N TYR A 152 -11.95 -16.52 -8.07
CA TYR A 152 -11.26 -17.71 -7.56
C TYR A 152 -10.00 -18.04 -8.36
N ASN A 153 -9.98 -17.82 -9.68
CA ASN A 153 -8.77 -18.01 -10.46
C ASN A 153 -7.74 -16.92 -10.08
N VAL A 154 -8.18 -15.67 -9.91
CA VAL A 154 -7.27 -14.62 -9.43
C VAL A 154 -6.64 -15.02 -8.10
N GLN A 155 -7.44 -15.44 -7.12
CA GLN A 155 -6.95 -15.89 -5.80
C GLN A 155 -6.01 -17.09 -5.92
N ALA A 156 -6.33 -18.10 -6.74
CA ALA A 156 -5.48 -19.27 -6.95
C ALA A 156 -4.11 -18.87 -7.55
N GLY A 157 -4.11 -17.98 -8.55
CA GLY A 157 -2.89 -17.43 -9.13
C GLY A 157 -2.07 -16.65 -8.10
N GLN A 158 -2.69 -15.75 -7.30
CA GLN A 158 -1.96 -15.04 -6.24
C GLN A 158 -1.42 -16.00 -5.17
N GLY A 159 -2.11 -17.11 -4.89
CA GLY A 159 -1.69 -18.13 -3.94
C GLY A 159 -0.37 -18.82 -4.29
N THR A 160 0.06 -18.76 -5.55
CA THR A 160 1.37 -19.30 -5.98
C THR A 160 2.55 -18.62 -5.30
N VAL A 161 2.36 -17.40 -4.76
CA VAL A 161 3.36 -16.77 -3.88
C VAL A 161 3.63 -17.64 -2.65
N ALA A 162 2.59 -18.20 -2.01
CA ALA A 162 2.74 -19.08 -0.86
C ALA A 162 3.30 -20.45 -1.24
N TYR A 163 2.95 -20.96 -2.42
CA TYR A 163 3.58 -22.17 -2.97
C TYR A 163 5.10 -21.99 -3.04
N GLU A 164 5.56 -20.91 -3.65
CA GLU A 164 7.00 -20.64 -3.78
C GLU A 164 7.67 -20.40 -2.42
N ILE A 165 7.04 -19.66 -1.51
CA ILE A 165 7.57 -19.46 -0.15
C ILE A 165 7.79 -20.81 0.54
N TYR A 166 6.80 -21.70 0.48
CA TYR A 166 6.91 -23.00 1.12
C TYR A 166 7.99 -23.87 0.48
N GLU A 167 8.05 -23.93 -0.85
CA GLU A 167 9.06 -24.69 -1.59
C GLU A 167 10.49 -24.18 -1.29
N GLN A 168 10.70 -22.87 -1.34
CA GLN A 168 11.98 -22.24 -1.01
C GLN A 168 12.38 -22.45 0.45
N ALA A 169 11.42 -22.42 1.39
CA ALA A 169 11.68 -22.73 2.79
C ALA A 169 12.15 -24.17 3.00
N GLN A 170 11.55 -25.13 2.28
CA GLN A 170 12.00 -26.53 2.32
C GLN A 170 13.40 -26.70 1.73
N GLU A 171 13.71 -26.00 0.64
CA GLU A 171 15.06 -25.99 0.04
C GLU A 171 16.12 -25.45 1.02
N GLU A 172 15.77 -24.44 1.82
CA GLU A 172 16.66 -23.85 2.82
C GLU A 172 16.65 -24.58 4.18
N GLY A 173 15.71 -25.52 4.39
CA GLY A 173 15.53 -26.19 5.68
C GLY A 173 14.99 -25.27 6.78
N VAL A 174 14.21 -24.25 6.41
CA VAL A 174 13.63 -23.25 7.30
C VAL A 174 12.16 -23.53 7.54
N SER A 175 11.69 -23.29 8.77
CA SER A 175 10.27 -23.32 9.13
C SER A 175 9.86 -21.95 9.65
N PHE A 176 8.72 -21.45 9.18
CA PHE A 176 8.20 -20.14 9.57
C PHE A 176 7.10 -20.28 10.62
N ASP A 177 7.16 -19.42 11.64
CA ASP A 177 6.11 -19.27 12.64
C ASP A 177 4.94 -18.46 12.08
N SER A 178 5.21 -17.44 11.26
CA SER A 178 4.14 -16.64 10.65
C SER A 178 4.52 -16.01 9.30
N ILE A 179 3.47 -15.67 8.52
CA ILE A 179 3.54 -14.92 7.27
C ILE A 179 2.69 -13.66 7.35
N LEU A 180 3.29 -12.52 6.99
CA LEU A 180 2.63 -11.22 6.93
C LEU A 180 2.28 -10.87 5.49
N VAL A 181 0.99 -10.66 5.26
CA VAL A 181 0.42 -10.46 3.92
C VAL A 181 -0.32 -9.13 3.86
N PRO A 182 0.05 -8.19 2.97
CA PRO A 182 -0.72 -6.97 2.75
C PRO A 182 -2.14 -7.29 2.25
N VAL A 183 -3.14 -6.59 2.80
CA VAL A 183 -4.55 -6.80 2.51
C VAL A 183 -5.19 -5.51 1.99
N GLY A 184 -5.57 -5.54 0.72
CA GLY A 184 -6.56 -4.63 0.14
C GLY A 184 -7.89 -5.35 -0.01
N GLY A 185 -8.27 -5.70 -1.24
CA GLY A 185 -9.50 -6.46 -1.52
C GLY A 185 -9.47 -7.94 -1.12
N GLY A 186 -8.35 -8.44 -0.59
CA GLY A 186 -8.21 -9.79 -0.03
C GLY A 186 -7.72 -10.89 -0.99
N GLY A 187 -7.44 -10.58 -2.27
CA GLY A 187 -7.06 -11.59 -3.26
C GLY A 187 -5.77 -12.35 -2.92
N LEU A 188 -4.71 -11.63 -2.54
CA LEU A 188 -3.42 -12.23 -2.17
C LEU A 188 -3.54 -13.09 -0.91
N ILE A 189 -4.07 -12.51 0.18
CA ILE A 189 -4.20 -13.23 1.45
C ILE A 189 -5.12 -14.45 1.36
N SER A 190 -6.17 -14.41 0.52
CA SER A 190 -7.04 -15.57 0.30
C SER A 190 -6.27 -16.75 -0.32
N GLY A 191 -5.48 -16.48 -1.37
CA GLY A 191 -4.63 -17.50 -1.98
C GLY A 191 -3.55 -18.01 -1.01
N VAL A 192 -2.84 -17.10 -0.35
CA VAL A 192 -1.79 -17.44 0.62
C VAL A 192 -2.35 -18.29 1.76
N ALA A 193 -3.41 -17.84 2.42
CA ALA A 193 -4.00 -18.54 3.56
C ALA A 193 -4.51 -19.93 3.18
N THR A 194 -5.16 -20.07 2.01
CA THR A 194 -5.66 -21.35 1.52
C THR A 194 -4.54 -22.38 1.36
N TYR A 195 -3.40 -21.98 0.80
CA TYR A 195 -2.27 -22.89 0.62
C TYR A 195 -1.56 -23.21 1.94
N ILE A 196 -1.20 -22.18 2.70
CA ILE A 196 -0.45 -22.34 3.96
C ILE A 196 -1.22 -23.19 4.96
N LYS A 197 -2.55 -23.02 5.08
CA LYS A 197 -3.36 -23.83 6.02
C LYS A 197 -3.50 -25.30 5.62
N ASP A 198 -3.16 -25.66 4.39
CA ASP A 198 -3.12 -27.05 3.94
C ASP A 198 -1.74 -27.68 4.21
N VAL A 199 -0.66 -27.00 3.80
CA VAL A 199 0.70 -27.58 3.82
C VAL A 199 1.47 -27.32 5.13
N ALA A 200 1.13 -26.25 5.85
CA ALA A 200 1.79 -25.82 7.08
C ALA A 200 0.77 -25.22 8.07
N PRO A 201 -0.19 -26.02 8.59
CA PRO A 201 -1.34 -25.52 9.37
C PRO A 201 -0.95 -24.81 10.67
N SER A 202 0.23 -25.08 11.22
CA SER A 202 0.77 -24.41 12.42
C SER A 202 1.27 -23.00 12.16
N MET A 203 1.54 -22.65 10.89
CA MET A 203 2.03 -21.33 10.51
C MET A 203 0.88 -20.31 10.58
N GLU A 204 1.10 -19.22 11.30
CA GLU A 204 0.13 -18.13 11.46
C GLU A 204 0.10 -17.26 10.19
N VAL A 205 -1.08 -17.05 9.62
CA VAL A 205 -1.32 -16.17 8.48
C VAL A 205 -1.91 -14.87 8.99
N ILE A 206 -1.09 -13.81 8.94
CA ILE A 206 -1.43 -12.49 9.46
C ILE A 206 -1.66 -11.54 8.29
N GLY A 207 -2.88 -11.03 8.18
CA GLY A 207 -3.21 -9.96 7.25
C GLY A 207 -2.85 -8.59 7.79
N VAL A 208 -2.33 -7.74 6.92
CA VAL A 208 -1.90 -6.38 7.26
C VAL A 208 -2.66 -5.36 6.42
N GLU A 209 -3.45 -4.53 7.08
CA GLU A 209 -4.20 -3.43 6.48
C GLU A 209 -3.57 -2.09 6.87
N ALA A 210 -3.67 -1.09 5.99
CA ALA A 210 -3.40 0.28 6.37
C ALA A 210 -4.51 0.77 7.32
N SER A 211 -4.15 1.52 8.36
CA SER A 211 -5.09 1.98 9.39
C SER A 211 -6.24 2.81 8.82
N GLY A 212 -5.96 3.64 7.80
CA GLY A 212 -6.96 4.42 7.09
C GLY A 212 -7.86 3.63 6.13
N ALA A 213 -7.66 2.31 5.94
CA ALA A 213 -8.45 1.52 4.99
C ALA A 213 -8.69 0.05 5.41
N ARG A 214 -9.09 -0.17 6.68
CA ARG A 214 -9.27 -1.51 7.28
C ARG A 214 -10.57 -2.24 6.86
N SER A 215 -10.78 -2.43 5.57
CA SER A 215 -12.04 -2.98 5.02
C SER A 215 -12.26 -4.47 5.30
N MET A 216 -11.20 -5.29 5.36
CA MET A 216 -11.29 -6.69 5.75
C MET A 216 -11.62 -6.80 7.24
N ARG A 217 -10.96 -6.00 8.10
CA ARG A 217 -11.31 -5.96 9.52
C ARG A 217 -12.77 -5.58 9.73
N ALA A 218 -13.25 -4.54 9.04
CA ALA A 218 -14.65 -4.13 9.12
C ALA A 218 -15.62 -5.25 8.67
N ALA A 219 -15.23 -6.06 7.68
CA ALA A 219 -16.01 -7.21 7.25
C ALA A 219 -16.00 -8.35 8.29
N PHE A 220 -14.88 -8.58 8.98
CA PHE A 220 -14.80 -9.53 10.09
C PHE A 220 -15.70 -9.10 11.25
N ASP A 221 -15.62 -7.83 11.66
CA ASP A 221 -16.39 -7.30 12.79
C ASP A 221 -17.90 -7.34 12.53
N ARG A 222 -18.34 -7.12 11.28
CA ARG A 222 -19.77 -7.16 10.89
C ARG A 222 -20.26 -8.53 10.43
N GLY A 223 -19.37 -9.48 10.16
CA GLY A 223 -19.72 -10.82 9.65
C GLY A 223 -20.02 -10.90 8.14
N TYR A 224 -19.82 -9.82 7.38
CA TYR A 224 -20.01 -9.76 5.93
C TYR A 224 -19.30 -8.52 5.32
N PRO A 225 -18.99 -8.50 4.00
CA PRO A 225 -18.35 -7.36 3.34
C PRO A 225 -19.20 -6.08 3.39
N VAL A 226 -18.56 -5.00 3.84
CA VAL A 226 -19.17 -3.69 4.08
C VAL A 226 -18.31 -2.58 3.48
N LYS A 227 -18.97 -1.51 3.01
CA LYS A 227 -18.28 -0.34 2.48
C LYS A 227 -17.92 0.59 3.63
N LEU A 228 -16.65 0.99 3.72
CA LEU A 228 -16.19 2.07 4.60
C LEU A 228 -16.72 3.41 4.09
N GLU A 229 -17.10 4.30 5.00
CA GLU A 229 -17.58 5.65 4.65
C GLU A 229 -16.46 6.50 4.06
N GLU A 230 -15.29 6.47 4.72
CA GLU A 230 -14.09 7.20 4.33
C GLU A 230 -12.87 6.27 4.39
N ILE A 231 -11.86 6.57 3.56
CA ILE A 231 -10.56 5.89 3.58
C ILE A 231 -9.44 6.88 3.29
N ASP A 232 -8.26 6.66 3.89
CA ASP A 232 -7.01 7.24 3.39
C ASP A 232 -6.58 6.45 2.12
N LYS A 233 -6.25 7.19 1.06
CA LYS A 233 -5.85 6.65 -0.24
C LYS A 233 -4.33 6.57 -0.43
N PHE A 234 -3.55 6.97 0.59
CA PHE A 234 -2.09 7.04 0.52
C PHE A 234 -1.45 5.70 0.13
N ALA A 235 -1.84 4.61 0.80
CA ALA A 235 -1.41 3.25 0.47
C ALA A 235 -2.31 2.63 -0.62
N ASP A 236 -2.29 3.23 -1.82
CA ASP A 236 -3.22 2.97 -2.93
C ASP A 236 -3.42 1.48 -3.31
N GLY A 237 -2.39 0.64 -3.18
CA GLY A 237 -2.48 -0.81 -3.43
C GLY A 237 -3.34 -1.59 -2.41
N ILE A 238 -3.54 -1.05 -1.20
CA ILE A 238 -4.33 -1.64 -0.10
C ILE A 238 -5.47 -0.72 0.39
N ALA A 239 -5.61 0.48 -0.17
CA ALA A 239 -6.70 1.42 0.13
C ALA A 239 -8.03 1.01 -0.52
N VAL A 240 -8.61 -0.10 -0.09
CA VAL A 240 -9.86 -0.65 -0.61
C VAL A 240 -11.03 -0.35 0.33
N GLN A 241 -12.10 0.25 -0.18
CA GLN A 241 -13.27 0.62 0.64
C GLN A 241 -14.17 -0.57 1.03
N LYS A 242 -14.19 -1.63 0.22
CA LYS A 242 -15.00 -2.82 0.43
C LYS A 242 -14.29 -4.04 -0.14
N VAL A 243 -14.05 -5.04 0.70
CA VAL A 243 -13.47 -6.32 0.28
C VAL A 243 -14.41 -7.14 -0.60
N GLY A 244 -13.84 -8.10 -1.32
CA GLY A 244 -14.60 -9.07 -2.11
C GLY A 244 -15.43 -10.02 -1.24
N VAL A 245 -16.51 -10.56 -1.81
CA VAL A 245 -17.35 -11.56 -1.13
C VAL A 245 -16.62 -12.89 -1.01
N LYS A 246 -16.03 -13.37 -2.11
CA LYS A 246 -15.29 -14.63 -2.15
C LYS A 246 -14.01 -14.53 -1.35
N THR A 247 -13.32 -13.38 -1.40
CA THR A 247 -12.10 -13.17 -0.60
C THR A 247 -12.41 -13.13 0.89
N TYR A 248 -13.51 -12.49 1.31
CA TYR A 248 -13.94 -12.52 2.71
C TYR A 248 -14.28 -13.96 3.18
N GLU A 249 -15.00 -14.74 2.36
CA GLU A 249 -15.34 -16.13 2.70
C GLU A 249 -14.09 -16.97 2.98
N VAL A 250 -13.05 -16.82 2.15
CA VAL A 250 -11.76 -17.50 2.34
C VAL A 250 -11.04 -16.96 3.56
N ALA A 251 -10.92 -15.64 3.68
CA ALA A 251 -10.21 -14.99 4.77
C ALA A 251 -10.79 -15.38 6.13
N ARG A 252 -12.13 -15.33 6.28
CA ARG A 252 -12.83 -15.75 7.51
C ARG A 252 -12.49 -17.18 7.93
N LYS A 253 -12.21 -18.07 6.97
CA LYS A 253 -11.91 -19.48 7.24
C LYS A 253 -10.46 -19.73 7.63
N TYR A 254 -9.51 -19.02 6.99
CA TYR A 254 -8.10 -19.40 7.03
C TYR A 254 -7.13 -18.33 7.58
N VAL A 255 -7.55 -17.07 7.69
CA VAL A 255 -6.71 -15.99 8.23
C VAL A 255 -6.83 -15.97 9.75
N ASP A 256 -5.70 -16.05 10.45
CA ASP A 256 -5.68 -16.13 11.91
C ASP A 256 -5.86 -14.75 12.54
N ARG A 257 -5.24 -13.72 11.95
CA ARG A 257 -5.19 -12.38 12.54
C ARG A 257 -5.14 -11.28 11.49
N LEU A 258 -5.71 -10.13 11.82
CA LEU A 258 -5.67 -8.89 11.03
C LEU A 258 -5.08 -7.75 11.84
N LEU A 259 -3.98 -7.17 11.35
CA LEU A 259 -3.29 -6.02 11.91
C LEU A 259 -3.63 -4.75 11.14
N GLY A 260 -3.70 -3.62 11.86
CA GLY A 260 -3.71 -2.28 11.26
C GLY A 260 -2.34 -1.65 11.46
N VAL A 261 -1.82 -1.00 10.42
CA VAL A 261 -0.53 -0.29 10.45
C VAL A 261 -0.75 1.14 9.97
N ASP A 262 -0.27 2.09 10.75
CA ASP A 262 -0.36 3.51 10.41
C ASP A 262 0.42 3.84 9.13
N GLU A 263 -0.17 4.68 8.27
CA GLU A 263 0.42 5.13 7.01
C GLU A 263 1.76 5.88 7.22
N GLY A 264 1.93 6.55 8.35
CA GLY A 264 3.20 7.15 8.75
C GLY A 264 4.28 6.10 9.03
N LEU A 265 3.95 5.05 9.78
CA LEU A 265 4.85 3.90 10.00
C LEU A 265 5.16 3.13 8.70
N ILE A 266 4.18 3.00 7.79
CA ILE A 266 4.41 2.46 6.45
C ILE A 266 5.42 3.33 5.69
N SER A 267 5.32 4.66 5.82
CA SER A 267 6.21 5.61 5.16
C SER A 267 7.64 5.55 5.71
N GLU A 268 7.78 5.54 7.04
CA GLU A 268 9.07 5.34 7.73
C GLU A 268 9.71 4.03 7.28
N THR A 269 8.95 2.93 7.29
CA THR A 269 9.42 1.61 6.88
C THR A 269 9.84 1.59 5.41
N LEU A 270 9.10 2.24 4.52
CA LEU A 270 9.45 2.34 3.10
C LEU A 270 10.81 3.04 2.91
N ILE A 271 11.07 4.12 3.65
CA ILE A 271 12.34 4.85 3.63
C ILE A 271 13.47 3.98 4.18
N ASP A 272 13.23 3.25 5.26
CA ASP A 272 14.18 2.27 5.83
C ASP A 272 14.50 1.14 4.85
N MET A 273 13.49 0.60 4.17
CA MET A 273 13.69 -0.43 3.15
C MET A 273 14.55 0.08 1.98
N TYR A 274 14.35 1.32 1.55
CA TYR A 274 15.17 1.92 0.51
C TYR A 274 16.61 2.16 0.98
N SER A 275 16.78 2.81 2.13
CA SER A 275 18.08 3.33 2.59
C SER A 275 18.96 2.30 3.30
N LYS A 276 18.37 1.32 3.98
CA LYS A 276 19.09 0.34 4.82
C LYS A 276 19.08 -1.06 4.23
N VAL A 277 17.96 -1.48 3.62
CA VAL A 277 17.80 -2.82 3.03
C VAL A 277 18.15 -2.83 1.53
N GLY A 278 18.08 -1.68 0.86
CA GLY A 278 18.29 -1.59 -0.59
C GLY A 278 17.15 -2.21 -1.42
N THR A 279 15.94 -2.28 -0.86
CA THR A 279 14.74 -2.80 -1.53
C THR A 279 13.75 -1.69 -1.82
N ILE A 280 13.35 -1.54 -3.09
CA ILE A 280 12.31 -0.59 -3.50
C ILE A 280 10.93 -1.24 -3.27
N ALA A 281 10.12 -0.60 -2.44
CA ALA A 281 8.73 -0.95 -2.22
C ALA A 281 7.83 0.26 -2.52
N GLU A 282 6.58 -0.02 -2.91
CA GLU A 282 5.48 0.95 -2.81
C GLU A 282 4.86 0.86 -1.39
N PRO A 283 4.01 1.80 -0.96
CA PRO A 283 3.44 1.78 0.40
C PRO A 283 2.76 0.45 0.77
N ALA A 284 1.95 -0.11 -0.14
CA ALA A 284 1.34 -1.43 0.03
C ALA A 284 2.38 -2.57 0.19
N GLY A 285 3.49 -2.48 -0.54
CA GLY A 285 4.60 -3.44 -0.47
C GLY A 285 5.41 -3.36 0.83
N ALA A 286 5.49 -2.18 1.45
CA ALA A 286 6.17 -1.98 2.72
C ALA A 286 5.31 -2.38 3.94
N ALA A 287 3.98 -2.48 3.78
CA ALA A 287 3.05 -2.69 4.89
C ALA A 287 3.35 -3.96 5.71
N SER A 288 3.71 -5.08 5.07
CA SER A 288 4.06 -6.32 5.78
C SER A 288 5.29 -6.19 6.66
N VAL A 289 6.30 -5.43 6.23
CA VAL A 289 7.51 -5.15 7.02
C VAL A 289 7.19 -4.16 8.15
N ALA A 290 6.35 -3.16 7.87
CA ALA A 290 5.94 -2.16 8.85
C ALA A 290 5.16 -2.80 10.02
N ALA A 291 4.38 -3.85 9.73
CA ALA A 291 3.70 -4.62 10.76
C ALA A 291 4.65 -5.31 11.76
N LEU A 292 5.92 -5.57 11.41
CA LEU A 292 6.91 -6.13 12.36
C LEU A 292 7.10 -5.22 13.58
N GLU A 293 7.06 -3.89 13.39
CA GLU A 293 7.17 -2.93 14.50
C GLU A 293 5.95 -3.03 15.44
N VAL A 294 4.75 -3.26 14.88
CA VAL A 294 3.50 -3.42 15.65
C VAL A 294 3.52 -4.67 16.53
N ILE A 295 4.16 -5.75 16.07
CA ILE A 295 4.22 -7.04 16.79
C ILE A 295 5.61 -7.35 17.36
N LYS A 296 6.50 -6.37 17.46
CA LYS A 296 7.94 -6.56 17.77
C LYS A 296 8.20 -7.39 19.02
N ASP A 297 7.37 -7.25 20.05
CA ASP A 297 7.54 -7.98 21.31
C ASP A 297 7.05 -9.43 21.22
N GLU A 298 6.12 -9.73 20.31
CA GLU A 298 5.55 -11.07 20.11
C GLU A 298 6.42 -11.97 19.22
N ILE A 299 7.30 -11.37 18.40
CA ILE A 299 8.06 -12.09 17.36
C ILE A 299 9.51 -12.40 17.74
N LYS A 300 9.98 -11.95 18.91
CA LYS A 300 11.35 -12.23 19.37
C LYS A 300 11.62 -13.74 19.39
N GLY A 301 12.72 -14.14 18.74
CA GLY A 301 13.13 -15.53 18.60
C GLY A 301 12.30 -16.38 17.61
N LYS A 302 11.33 -15.78 16.91
CA LYS A 302 10.52 -16.45 15.88
C LYS A 302 11.11 -16.26 14.48
N THR A 303 10.71 -17.12 13.55
CA THR A 303 11.02 -17.01 12.12
C THR A 303 9.81 -16.52 11.35
N ILE A 304 9.94 -15.40 10.66
CA ILE A 304 8.83 -14.64 10.09
C ILE A 304 9.10 -14.36 8.62
N VAL A 305 8.09 -14.49 7.75
CA VAL A 305 8.18 -14.08 6.34
C VAL A 305 7.25 -12.90 6.02
N CYS A 306 7.80 -11.86 5.41
CA CYS A 306 7.07 -10.68 4.96
C CYS A 306 6.96 -10.69 3.42
N ILE A 307 5.75 -10.50 2.88
CA ILE A 307 5.57 -10.35 1.43
C ILE A 307 5.72 -8.88 1.04
N ILE A 308 6.73 -8.57 0.23
CA ILE A 308 6.88 -7.26 -0.43
C ILE A 308 6.03 -7.29 -1.71
N SER A 309 4.75 -6.92 -1.58
CA SER A 309 3.75 -7.17 -2.63
C SER A 309 4.01 -6.42 -3.94
N GLY A 310 4.66 -5.26 -3.89
CA GLY A 310 4.91 -4.45 -5.08
C GLY A 310 5.96 -3.36 -4.87
N GLY A 311 6.50 -2.87 -5.99
CA GLY A 311 7.54 -1.85 -6.03
C GLY A 311 7.26 -0.75 -7.06
N ASN A 312 6.01 -0.54 -7.48
CA ASN A 312 5.63 0.48 -8.44
C ASN A 312 5.49 1.86 -7.77
N ASN A 313 6.50 2.25 -6.99
CA ASN A 313 6.54 3.52 -6.29
C ASN A 313 6.78 4.69 -7.26
N ASP A 314 6.16 5.84 -6.96
CA ASP A 314 6.46 7.10 -7.64
C ASP A 314 7.48 7.87 -6.81
N ILE A 315 8.66 8.09 -7.37
CA ILE A 315 9.75 8.80 -6.69
C ILE A 315 9.36 10.23 -6.31
N ASN A 316 8.42 10.85 -7.05
CA ASN A 316 7.95 12.19 -6.75
C ASN A 316 7.07 12.24 -5.49
N ARG A 317 6.63 11.08 -4.98
CA ARG A 317 5.91 10.95 -3.70
C ARG A 317 6.83 10.72 -2.51
N MET A 318 8.14 10.55 -2.71
CA MET A 318 9.08 10.37 -1.59
C MET A 318 9.08 11.54 -0.60
N PRO A 319 8.98 12.82 -1.02
CA PRO A 319 8.86 13.94 -0.07
C PRO A 319 7.58 13.88 0.79
N GLU A 320 6.46 13.44 0.19
CA GLU A 320 5.19 13.22 0.92
C GLU A 320 5.34 12.11 1.96
N MET A 321 6.03 11.01 1.60
CA MET A 321 6.32 9.90 2.50
C MET A 321 7.23 10.32 3.65
N GLU A 322 8.29 11.07 3.37
CA GLU A 322 9.20 11.61 4.39
C GLU A 322 8.46 12.54 5.36
N GLU A 323 7.60 13.40 4.84
CA GLU A 323 6.76 14.26 5.67
C GLU A 323 5.83 13.46 6.58
N ARG A 324 5.10 12.47 6.05
CA ARG A 324 4.22 11.61 6.86
C ARG A 324 4.98 10.83 7.93
N ALA A 325 6.16 10.31 7.60
CA ALA A 325 7.02 9.61 8.55
C ALA A 325 7.44 10.52 9.71
N LEU A 326 7.91 11.74 9.41
CA LEU A 326 8.33 12.69 10.44
C LEU A 326 7.17 13.18 11.32
N ILE A 327 5.97 13.32 10.75
CA ILE A 327 4.76 13.66 11.53
C ILE A 327 4.41 12.50 12.47
N TYR A 328 4.43 11.27 11.96
CA TYR A 328 4.18 10.07 12.77
C TYR A 328 5.18 9.89 13.92
N ASP A 329 6.46 10.19 13.68
CA ASP A 329 7.50 10.14 14.71
C ASP A 329 7.41 11.25 15.76
N GLY A 330 6.48 12.20 15.59
CA GLY A 330 6.36 13.37 16.45
C GLY A 330 7.51 14.36 16.31
N ILE A 331 8.20 14.33 15.16
CA ILE A 331 9.34 15.21 14.86
C ILE A 331 8.88 16.45 14.11
N LYS A 332 8.03 16.30 13.09
CA LYS A 332 7.59 17.41 12.25
C LYS A 332 6.18 17.87 12.63
N HIS A 333 6.03 19.18 12.80
CA HIS A 333 4.82 19.82 13.29
C HIS A 333 4.48 21.06 12.47
N TYR A 334 3.19 21.35 12.35
CA TYR A 334 2.71 22.51 11.60
C TYR A 334 1.80 23.39 12.44
N PHE A 335 2.02 24.70 12.35
CA PHE A 335 1.27 25.70 13.10
C PHE A 335 0.90 26.88 12.20
N VAL A 336 -0.21 27.54 12.52
CA VAL A 336 -0.49 28.89 12.06
C VAL A 336 -0.28 29.83 13.25
N VAL A 337 0.75 30.68 13.15
CA VAL A 337 1.18 31.57 14.23
C VAL A 337 1.01 33.02 13.80
N ASN A 338 0.46 33.87 14.66
CA ASN A 338 0.24 35.28 14.38
C ASN A 338 1.48 36.11 14.74
N PHE A 339 2.36 36.32 13.76
CA PHE A 339 3.59 37.09 13.94
C PHE A 339 3.30 38.60 14.09
N PRO A 340 3.92 39.28 15.09
CA PRO A 340 3.94 40.73 15.16
C PRO A 340 4.54 41.35 13.89
N GLN A 341 3.88 42.34 13.28
CA GLN A 341 4.40 43.06 12.12
C GLN A 341 5.43 44.12 12.51
N ARG A 342 6.49 43.70 13.22
CA ARG A 342 7.63 44.55 13.60
C ARG A 342 8.96 43.92 13.18
N PRO A 343 10.00 44.73 12.92
CA PRO A 343 11.35 44.23 12.73
C PRO A 343 11.78 43.32 13.90
N GLY A 344 12.45 42.21 13.58
CA GLY A 344 12.99 41.29 14.58
C GLY A 344 12.03 40.19 15.08
N ALA A 345 10.75 40.20 14.71
CA ALA A 345 9.81 39.17 15.18
C ALA A 345 10.23 37.73 14.78
N LEU A 346 10.77 37.54 13.57
CA LEU A 346 11.32 36.25 13.17
C LEU A 346 12.58 35.88 13.96
N ARG A 347 13.44 36.86 14.28
CA ARG A 347 14.64 36.63 15.07
C ARG A 347 14.30 36.21 16.50
N GLU A 348 13.32 36.86 17.11
CA GLU A 348 12.75 36.49 18.41
C GLU A 348 12.18 35.07 18.35
N PHE A 349 11.40 34.74 17.31
CA PHE A 349 10.88 33.38 17.15
C PHE A 349 12.00 32.33 17.09
N VAL A 350 13.01 32.56 16.26
CA VAL A 350 14.15 31.63 16.11
C VAL A 350 14.99 31.52 17.38
N ASN A 351 15.18 32.61 18.12
CA ASN A 351 16.07 32.63 19.28
C ASN A 351 15.40 32.18 20.58
N ASP A 352 14.11 32.50 20.74
CA ASP A 352 13.43 32.41 22.04
C ASP A 352 12.33 31.33 22.03
N ILE A 353 11.83 30.92 20.85
CA ILE A 353 10.72 29.96 20.71
C ILE A 353 11.17 28.60 20.20
N LEU A 354 12.06 28.56 19.21
CA LEU A 354 12.65 27.30 18.75
C LEU A 354 13.68 26.77 19.74
N GLY A 355 13.79 25.44 19.84
CA GLY A 355 14.92 24.80 20.50
C GLY A 355 16.23 25.07 19.76
N PRO A 356 17.38 24.93 20.43
CA PRO A 356 18.69 25.33 19.89
C PRO A 356 19.11 24.59 18.61
N ASN A 357 18.50 23.44 18.34
CA ASN A 357 18.79 22.58 17.18
C ASN A 357 17.56 22.30 16.32
N ASP A 358 16.42 22.94 16.60
CA ASP A 358 15.21 22.74 15.82
C ASP A 358 15.31 23.46 14.47
N ASP A 359 14.67 22.92 13.45
CA ASP A 359 14.71 23.47 12.10
C ASP A 359 13.33 23.97 11.65
N ILE A 360 13.32 25.02 10.82
CA ILE A 360 12.11 25.53 10.18
C ILE A 360 12.01 24.89 8.79
N THR A 361 11.13 23.89 8.65
CA THR A 361 10.91 23.18 7.38
C THR A 361 10.00 23.93 6.42
N ARG A 362 9.17 24.84 6.94
CA ARG A 362 8.26 25.69 6.14
C ARG A 362 8.04 27.02 6.82
N PHE A 363 8.06 28.10 6.04
CA PHE A 363 7.74 29.44 6.54
C PHE A 363 7.04 30.23 5.45
N GLU A 364 5.73 30.36 5.55
CA GLU A 364 4.93 31.13 4.60
C GLU A 364 4.29 32.33 5.29
N TYR A 365 4.79 33.51 4.94
CA TYR A 365 4.28 34.76 5.44
C TYR A 365 3.57 35.53 4.33
N ILE A 366 2.26 35.75 4.51
CA ILE A 366 1.47 36.57 3.59
C ILE A 366 1.28 37.95 4.22
N LYS A 367 2.00 38.95 3.72
CA LYS A 367 1.84 40.34 4.14
C LYS A 367 0.49 40.88 3.66
N ARG A 368 -0.52 40.88 4.53
CA ARG A 368 -1.78 41.60 4.31
C ARG A 368 -1.67 43.03 4.85
N ALA A 369 -2.12 44.01 4.07
CA ALA A 369 -2.01 45.42 4.42
C ALA A 369 -2.75 45.76 5.74
N ASN A 370 -2.13 46.60 6.58
CA ASN A 370 -2.71 47.25 7.76
C ASN A 370 -3.27 46.35 8.88
N LYS A 371 -2.51 45.36 9.36
CA LYS A 371 -2.77 44.72 10.66
C LYS A 371 -1.48 44.65 11.50
N GLY A 372 -1.58 44.87 12.81
CA GLY A 372 -0.42 44.79 13.72
C GLY A 372 0.18 43.39 13.87
N LYS A 373 -0.55 42.35 13.44
CA LYS A 373 -0.12 40.95 13.36
C LYS A 373 -0.53 40.33 12.01
N GLY A 374 0.19 39.32 11.55
CA GLY A 374 -0.14 38.55 10.34
C GLY A 374 0.04 37.04 10.56
N PRO A 375 -0.85 36.20 10.02
CA PRO A 375 -0.71 34.75 10.13
C PRO A 375 0.49 34.28 9.30
N VAL A 376 1.27 33.38 9.89
CA VAL A 376 2.39 32.66 9.26
C VAL A 376 2.09 31.18 9.40
N LEU A 377 2.09 30.46 8.27
CA LEU A 377 2.17 29.01 8.32
C LEU A 377 3.62 28.63 8.56
N ILE A 378 3.88 27.90 9.63
CA ILE A 378 5.21 27.45 10.02
C ILE A 378 5.23 25.93 10.17
N GLY A 379 6.20 25.29 9.55
CA GLY A 379 6.57 23.90 9.75
C GLY A 379 7.85 23.84 10.56
N ILE A 380 7.85 23.07 11.65
CA ILE A 380 8.97 22.94 12.57
C ILE A 380 9.35 21.46 12.64
N ALA A 381 10.63 21.15 12.45
CA ALA A 381 11.20 19.84 12.74
C ALA A 381 11.98 19.93 14.05
N LEU A 382 11.53 19.18 15.05
CA LEU A 382 12.18 19.07 16.34
C LEU A 382 13.47 18.25 16.23
N SER A 383 14.50 18.69 16.93
CA SER A 383 15.71 17.90 17.12
C SER A 383 15.52 16.72 18.08
N ASP A 384 14.62 16.87 19.06
CA ASP A 384 14.16 15.83 19.97
C ASP A 384 12.63 15.90 20.10
N LYS A 385 11.94 14.82 19.74
CA LYS A 385 10.48 14.73 19.85
C LYS A 385 9.95 14.98 21.27
N ASN A 386 10.77 14.78 22.29
CA ASN A 386 10.38 15.01 23.68
C ASN A 386 10.31 16.51 24.06
N ASP A 387 10.83 17.42 23.24
CA ASP A 387 10.69 18.89 23.46
C ASP A 387 9.36 19.44 22.91
N TYR A 388 8.46 18.59 22.41
CA TYR A 388 7.20 19.06 21.84
C TYR A 388 6.38 19.90 22.83
N ASP A 389 6.21 19.43 24.07
CA ASP A 389 5.47 20.18 25.09
C ASP A 389 6.15 21.52 25.42
N GLY A 390 7.50 21.53 25.47
CA GLY A 390 8.28 22.74 25.66
C GLY A 390 8.09 23.74 24.52
N LEU A 391 8.06 23.27 23.27
CA LEU A 391 7.73 24.11 22.11
C LEU A 391 6.33 24.70 22.22
N LEU A 392 5.33 23.91 22.62
CA LEU A 392 3.95 24.40 22.78
C LEU A 392 3.83 25.48 23.86
N GLU A 393 4.54 25.35 24.98
CA GLU A 393 4.60 26.36 26.04
C GLU A 393 5.18 27.69 25.52
N ARG A 394 6.32 27.62 24.82
CA ARG A 394 6.97 28.79 24.23
C ARG A 394 6.09 29.43 23.14
N LEU A 395 5.48 28.63 22.28
CA LEU A 395 4.53 29.09 21.26
C LEU A 395 3.31 29.78 21.88
N SER A 396 2.75 29.25 22.97
CA SER A 396 1.62 29.85 23.68
C SER A 396 1.99 31.22 24.26
N ALA A 397 3.21 31.36 24.78
CA ALA A 397 3.71 32.65 25.27
C ALA A 397 3.89 33.68 24.13
N PHE A 398 4.35 33.24 22.96
CA PHE A 398 4.54 34.10 21.78
C PHE A 398 3.22 34.53 21.13
N ASP A 399 2.31 33.57 20.93
CA ASP A 399 0.98 33.80 20.39
C ASP A 399 -0.05 32.88 21.07
N PRO A 400 -0.80 33.36 22.07
CA PRO A 400 -1.81 32.55 22.76
C PRO A 400 -2.95 32.05 21.84
N SER A 401 -3.03 32.57 20.61
CA SER A 401 -4.04 32.24 19.61
C SER A 401 -3.50 31.43 18.43
N TYR A 402 -2.30 30.83 18.56
CA TYR A 402 -1.77 29.95 17.52
C TYR A 402 -2.72 28.78 17.24
N ILE A 403 -2.73 28.31 16.00
CA ILE A 403 -3.48 27.11 15.62
C ILE A 403 -2.47 25.99 15.41
N ASN A 404 -2.60 24.92 16.19
CA ASN A 404 -1.89 23.67 15.93
C ASN A 404 -2.63 22.92 14.81
N LEU A 405 -1.94 22.58 13.73
CA LEU A 405 -2.53 21.81 12.63
C LEU A 405 -2.57 20.31 12.92
N HIS A 406 -1.83 19.84 13.94
CA HIS A 406 -1.90 18.46 14.40
C HIS A 406 -3.34 18.10 14.84
N GLY A 407 -3.89 17.04 14.26
CA GLY A 407 -5.27 16.59 14.52
C GLY A 407 -6.36 17.39 13.79
N ASN A 408 -6.00 18.39 12.95
CA ASN A 408 -6.95 19.10 12.09
C ASN A 408 -6.66 18.81 10.62
N GLU A 409 -7.03 17.62 10.16
CA GLU A 409 -6.74 17.15 8.80
C GLU A 409 -7.29 18.07 7.71
N THR A 410 -8.44 18.71 7.94
CA THR A 410 -9.02 19.63 6.94
C THR A 410 -8.16 20.88 6.76
N LEU A 411 -7.69 21.50 7.84
CA LEU A 411 -6.78 22.64 7.74
C LEU A 411 -5.40 22.23 7.27
N TYR A 412 -4.91 21.07 7.71
CA TYR A 412 -3.65 20.50 7.24
C TYR A 412 -3.67 20.34 5.72
N ASN A 413 -4.64 19.60 5.16
CA ASN A 413 -4.75 19.36 3.71
C ASN A 413 -4.97 20.62 2.87
N MET A 414 -5.43 21.73 3.48
CA MET A 414 -5.63 23.00 2.80
C MET A 414 -4.37 23.87 2.78
N LEU A 415 -3.56 23.78 3.82
CA LEU A 415 -2.43 24.69 4.06
C LEU A 415 -1.08 24.04 3.79
N VAL A 416 -0.96 22.74 4.08
CA VAL A 416 0.25 21.94 3.94
C VAL A 416 0.20 21.19 2.62
#